data_AF-A0A1I3AXC9-F1
#
_entry.id   AF-A0A1I3AXC9-F1
#
_cell.length_a   1.000
_cell.length_b   1.000
_cell.length_c   1.000
_cell.angle_alpha   90.00
_cell.angle_beta   90.00
_cell.angle_gamma   90.00
#
_symmetry.space_group_name_H-M   'P 1'
#
loop_
_entity.id
_entity.type
_entity.pdbx_description
1 polymer ?
#
loop_
_entity_poly.entity_id
_entity_poly.type
_entity_poly.pdbx_seq_one_letter_code
_entity_poly.pdbx_strand_id
1 'polypeptide(L)' 'MKRLVPYIRTADGAIQRLSDRIYDSCGDSLEPYVHTQNLVGWPEPRVFWAKETGPSLGVAPMGAVSPD' A
#
# COMPACT_ATOMS: atom_id res chain seq x y z
N MET A 1 8.88 13.35 -4.76
CA MET A 1 9.22 11.92 -4.69
C MET A 1 8.53 11.34 -3.46
N LYS A 2 7.77 10.26 -3.63
CA LYS A 2 7.09 9.58 -2.51
C LYS A 2 7.76 8.24 -2.29
N ARG A 3 8.06 7.92 -1.03
CA ARG A 3 8.54 6.59 -0.66
C ARG A 3 7.35 5.68 -0.49
N LEU A 4 7.33 4.57 -1.22
CA LEU A 4 6.27 3.59 -1.17
C LEU A 4 6.82 2.29 -0.56
N VAL A 5 6.01 1.66 0.30
CA VAL A 5 6.25 0.31 0.79
C VAL A 5 5.25 -0.66 0.16
N PRO A 6 5.70 -1.79 -0.40
CA PRO A 6 4.80 -2.80 -0.96
C PRO A 6 4.10 -3.62 0.12
N TYR A 7 2.91 -4.08 -0.25
CA TYR A 7 2.08 -5.00 0.52
C TYR A 7 1.58 -6.13 -0.37
N ILE A 8 1.39 -7.32 0.20
CA ILE A 8 0.71 -8.45 -0.46
C ILE A 8 -0.57 -8.74 0.30
N ARG A 9 -1.68 -8.85 -0.42
CA ARG A 9 -2.90 -9.51 0.07
C ARG A 9 -2.92 -10.92 -0.50
N THR A 10 -2.96 -11.92 0.36
CA THR A 10 -3.00 -13.34 -0.01
C THR A 10 -4.42 -13.80 -0.33
N ALA A 11 -4.58 -15.04 -0.81
CA ALA A 11 -5.89 -15.59 -1.20
C ALA A 11 -6.87 -15.74 -0.03
N ASP A 12 -6.36 -16.00 1.17
CA ASP A 12 -7.11 -16.05 2.43
C ASP A 12 -7.34 -14.64 3.04
N GLY A 13 -6.89 -13.57 2.38
CA GLY A 13 -7.07 -12.20 2.80
C GLY A 13 -6.05 -11.69 3.81
N ALA A 14 -5.04 -12.49 4.18
CA ALA A 14 -3.96 -12.00 5.03
C ALA A 14 -3.15 -10.90 4.32
N ILE A 15 -2.70 -9.91 5.10
CA ILE A 15 -1.94 -8.76 4.61
C ILE A 15 -0.51 -8.87 5.12
N GLN A 16 0.45 -8.76 4.21
CA GLN A 16 1.88 -8.81 4.50
C GLN A 16 2.56 -7.52 4.04
N ARG A 17 3.36 -6.89 4.91
CA ARG A 17 4.16 -5.71 4.60
C ARG A 17 5.58 -6.11 4.21
N LEU A 18 6.02 -5.72 3.01
CA LEU A 18 7.37 -5.98 2.52
C LEU A 18 8.32 -4.85 2.95
N SER A 19 8.60 -4.82 4.26
CA SER A 19 9.29 -3.73 4.94
C SER A 19 10.70 -3.42 4.42
N ASP A 20 11.35 -4.41 3.80
CA ASP A 20 12.69 -4.33 3.20
C ASP A 20 12.67 -3.86 1.74
N ARG A 21 11.49 -3.65 1.14
CA ARG A 21 11.30 -3.34 -0.29
C ARG A 21 10.78 -1.93 -0.56
N ILE A 22 11.26 -0.96 0.21
CA ILE A 22 10.89 0.45 0.05
C ILE A 22 11.52 1.02 -1.23
N TYR A 23 10.74 1.75 -2.03
CA TYR A 23 11.23 2.39 -3.25
C TYR A 23 10.68 3.82 -3.41
N ASP A 24 11.41 4.63 -4.17
CA ASP A 24 10.98 5.98 -4.53
C ASP A 24 10.13 5.96 -5.80
N SER A 25 8.91 6.50 -5.72
CA SER A 25 8.08 6.71 -6.90
C SER A 25 8.48 7.99 -7.63
N CYS A 26 8.60 7.88 -8.95
CA CYS A 26 8.74 9.03 -9.83
C CYS A 26 7.33 9.53 -10.20
N GLY A 27 6.95 10.71 -9.71
CA GLY A 27 5.63 11.29 -9.92
C GLY A 27 4.57 10.89 -8.88
N ASP A 28 3.36 11.38 -9.11
CA ASP A 28 2.22 11.25 -8.18
C ASP A 28 1.24 10.14 -8.53
N SER A 29 1.33 9.56 -9.73
CA SER A 29 0.46 8.47 -10.13
C SER A 29 0.78 7.20 -9.33
N LEU A 30 -0.26 6.60 -8.78
CA LEU A 30 -0.22 5.29 -8.15
C LEU A 30 -0.86 4.23 -9.04
N GLU A 31 -1.14 4.48 -10.32
CA GLU A 31 -1.63 3.43 -11.21
C GLU A 31 -0.62 2.26 -11.28
N PRO A 32 -1.08 1.00 -11.27
CA PRO A 32 -2.48 0.55 -11.34
C PRO A 32 -3.19 0.40 -9.97
N TYR A 33 -2.61 0.89 -8.88
CA TYR A 33 -3.11 0.77 -7.50
C TYR A 33 -4.24 1.76 -7.21
N VAL A 34 -5.45 1.48 -7.72
CA VAL A 34 -6.61 2.39 -7.62
C VAL A 34 -7.58 2.04 -6.49
N HIS A 35 -7.51 0.83 -5.94
CA HIS A 35 -8.43 0.39 -4.89
C HIS A 35 -7.84 0.63 -3.51
N THR A 36 -8.59 1.19 -2.56
CA THR A 36 -8.02 1.57 -1.26
C THR A 36 -8.53 0.69 -0.13
N GLN A 37 -7.67 0.45 0.87
CA GLN A 37 -8.04 -0.21 2.13
C GLN A 37 -7.31 0.47 3.28
N ASN A 38 -8.04 0.82 4.34
CA ASN A 38 -7.42 1.32 5.57
C ASN A 38 -6.78 0.16 6.34
N LEU A 39 -5.59 0.40 6.90
CA LEU A 39 -4.84 -0.56 7.69
C LEU A 39 -4.90 -0.15 9.17
N VAL A 40 -5.34 -1.06 10.04
CA VAL A 40 -5.43 -0.81 11.48
C VAL A 40 -4.22 -1.44 12.18
N GLY A 41 -3.48 -0.66 12.96
CA GLY A 41 -2.31 -1.13 13.70
C GLY A 41 -1.03 -1.29 12.87
N TRP A 42 -1.00 -0.75 11.64
CA TRP A 42 0.16 -0.76 10.76
C TRP A 42 0.86 0.61 10.73
N PRO A 43 2.15 0.68 10.36
CA PRO A 43 2.87 1.96 10.24
C PRO A 43 2.27 2.90 9.20
N GLU A 44 1.69 2.35 8.13
CA GLU A 44 0.97 3.13 7.13
C GLU A 44 -0.55 3.00 7.32
N PRO A 45 -1.31 4.10 7.31
CA PRO A 45 -2.74 4.07 7.63
C PRO A 45 -3.60 3.49 6.49
N ARG A 46 -3.06 3.43 5.26
CA ARG A 46 -3.79 3.04 4.06
C ARG A 46 -2.87 2.39 3.04
N VAL A 47 -3.39 1.37 2.37
CA VAL A 47 -2.78 0.71 1.22
C VAL A 47 -3.66 0.88 -0.01
N PHE A 48 -3.00 0.98 -1.16
CA PHE A 48 -3.60 1.06 -2.48
C PHE A 48 -3.31 -0.25 -3.21
N TRP A 49 -4.34 -0.95 -3.67
CA TRP A 49 -4.28 -2.27 -4.29
C TRP A 49 -4.50 -2.19 -5.80
N ALA A 50 -3.79 -3.04 -6.55
CA ALA A 50 -3.97 -3.18 -8.00
C ALA A 50 -5.28 -3.91 -8.36
N LYS A 51 -5.86 -4.65 -7.42
CA LYS A 51 -7.16 -5.34 -7.55
C LYS A 51 -8.02 -5.09 -6.33
N GLU A 52 -9.32 -4.90 -6.54
CA GLU A 52 -10.29 -4.67 -5.47
C GLU A 52 -10.34 -5.82 -4.46
N THR A 53 -10.47 -7.06 -4.95
CA THR A 53 -10.64 -8.28 -4.15
C THR A 53 -9.65 -9.38 -4.53
N GLY A 54 -9.52 -10.41 -3.67
CA GLY A 54 -8.63 -11.55 -3.88
C GLY A 54 -7.13 -11.20 -3.77
N PRO A 55 -6.24 -12.12 -4.19
CA PRO A 55 -4.79 -11.92 -4.17
C PRO A 55 -4.37 -10.68 -4.95
N SER A 56 -3.57 -9.82 -4.33
CA SER A 56 -3.22 -8.52 -4.90
C SER A 56 -1.90 -7.99 -4.37
N LEU A 57 -1.21 -7.23 -5.23
CA LEU A 57 -0.11 -6.38 -4.81
C LEU A 57 -0.68 -4.99 -4.47
N GLY A 58 -0.17 -4.40 -3.41
CA GLY A 58 -0.51 -3.05 -2.99
C GLY A 58 0.72 -2.24 -2.62
N VAL A 59 0.52 -0.94 -2.50
CA VAL A 59 1.53 0.03 -2.11
C VAL A 59 0.95 1.00 -1.10
N ALA A 60 1.74 1.38 -0.10
CA ALA A 60 1.37 2.40 0.87
C ALA A 60 2.43 3.50 0.90
N PRO A 61 2.03 4.79 0.83
CA PRO A 61 2.97 5.89 1.02
C PRO A 61 3.50 5.94 2.46
N MET A 62 4.82 5.97 2.60
CA MET A 62 5.47 6.19 3.88
C MET A 62 5.33 7.66 4.30
N GLY A 63 4.98 7.89 5.57
CA GLY A 63 4.92 9.25 6.13
C GLY A 63 3.70 10.07 5.71
N ALA A 64 2.68 9.46 5.10
CA ALA A 64 1.36 10.07 5.01
C ALA A 64 0.75 10.07 6.42
N VAL A 65 1.04 11.11 7.19
CA VAL A 65 0.26 11.47 8.37
C VAL A 65 -1.20 11.62 7.92
N SER A 66 -2.12 10.93 8.60
CA SER A 66 -3.55 11.25 8.45
C SER A 66 -3.72 12.74 8.75
N PRO A 67 -4.43 13.51 7.91
CA PRO A 67 -4.83 14.85 8.32
C PRO A 67 -5.81 14.70 9.48
N ASP A 68 -5.56 15.45 10.57
CA ASP A 68 -6.48 15.60 11.72
C ASP A 68 -7.89 16.04 11.27
#